data_AF-A0A4Y2D857-F1
#
_entry.id   AF-A0A4Y2D857-F1
#
_cell.length_a   1.000
_cell.length_b   1.000
_cell.length_c   1.000
_cell.angle_alpha   90.00
_cell.angle_beta   90.00
_cell.angle_gamma   90.00
#
_symmetry.space_group_name_H-M   'P 1'
#
loop_
_entity.id
_entity.type
_entity.pdbx_description
1 polymer ?
#
loop_
_entity_poly.entity_id
_entity_poly.type
_entity_poly.pdbx_seq_one_letter_code
_entity_poly.pdbx_strand_id
1 'polypeptide(L)'
;MIFLARQLPDNVKKIIYKVFSNIAYLAHPEHLLLTMLHDSRKHIQELAVRSIHVARYKKTKNSDGLRFSKLPKLNFEAADYIDLIEWCNCVVTEPLLTVHINDKDFKEMCKEEQFPVLTFEEFPCHT
;
A
#
# COMPACT_ATOMS: atom_id res chain seq x y z
N MET A 1 -4.92 -5.62 14.16
CA MET A 1 -3.76 -5.30 15.02
C MET A 1 -3.93 -3.97 15.76
N ILE A 2 -4.10 -2.84 15.05
CA ILE A 2 -4.26 -1.51 15.68
C ILE A 2 -5.53 -1.41 16.53
N PHE A 3 -6.65 -1.96 16.07
CA PHE A 3 -7.91 -2.01 16.84
C PHE A 3 -7.72 -2.59 18.26
N LEU A 4 -6.97 -3.68 18.37
CA LEU A 4 -6.68 -4.32 19.67
C LEU A 4 -5.77 -3.44 20.53
N ALA A 5 -4.76 -2.82 19.92
CA ALA A 5 -3.87 -1.91 20.63
C ALA A 5 -4.60 -0.69 21.22
N ARG A 6 -5.66 -0.19 20.55
CA ARG A 6 -6.52 0.90 21.05
C ARG A 6 -7.26 0.56 22.34
N GLN A 7 -7.46 -0.72 22.65
CA GLN A 7 -8.14 -1.16 23.87
C GLN A 7 -7.22 -1.22 25.09
N LEU A 8 -5.92 -1.02 24.91
CA LEU A 8 -4.94 -1.15 26.00
C LEU A 8 -4.87 0.10 26.88
N PRO A 9 -4.37 -0.02 28.12
CA PRO A 9 -4.06 1.13 28.97
C PRO A 9 -3.02 2.07 28.32
N ASP A 10 -3.10 3.38 28.59
CA ASP A 10 -2.31 4.40 27.89
C ASP A 10 -0.79 4.24 28.06
N ASN A 11 -0.34 3.77 29.23
CA ASN A 11 1.06 3.44 29.48
C ASN A 11 1.57 2.32 28.54
N VAL A 12 0.74 1.33 28.24
CA VAL A 12 1.06 0.21 27.34
C VAL A 12 0.94 0.63 25.87
N LYS A 13 -0.11 1.40 25.53
CA LYS A 13 -0.30 1.96 24.17
C LYS A 13 0.93 2.71 23.69
N LYS A 14 1.53 3.54 24.54
CA LYS A 14 2.72 4.33 24.19
C LYS A 14 3.90 3.45 23.76
N ILE A 15 4.10 2.31 24.42
CA ILE A 15 5.17 1.36 24.08
C ILE A 15 4.85 0.68 22.75
N ILE A 16 3.62 0.18 22.59
CA ILE A 16 3.21 -0.55 21.38
C ILE A 16 3.18 0.35 20.15
N TYR A 17 2.67 1.57 20.26
CA TYR A 17 2.63 2.53 19.15
C TYR A 17 4.04 2.90 18.69
N LYS A 18 5.01 2.98 19.63
CA LYS A 18 6.41 3.15 19.28
C LYS A 18 6.95 1.96 18.49
N VAL A 19 6.65 0.73 18.92
CA VAL A 19 7.05 -0.50 18.20
C VAL A 19 6.43 -0.53 16.80
N PHE A 20 5.12 -0.25 16.68
CA PHE A 20 4.43 -0.21 15.39
C PHE A 20 4.97 0.87 14.46
N SER A 21 5.31 2.05 14.98
CA SER A 21 5.95 3.11 14.19
C SER A 21 7.30 2.67 13.64
N ASN A 22 8.07 1.88 14.39
CA ASN A 22 9.36 1.36 13.92
C ASN A 22 9.22 0.31 12.81
N ILE A 23 8.10 -0.41 12.76
CA ILE A 23 7.78 -1.39 11.71
C ILE A 23 6.83 -0.83 10.64
N ALA A 24 6.66 0.50 10.58
CA ALA A 24 5.73 1.16 9.66
C ALA A 24 6.06 0.96 8.18
N TYR A 25 7.23 0.39 7.84
CA TYR A 25 7.57 -0.03 6.49
C TYR A 25 6.56 -1.04 5.90
N LEU A 26 5.88 -1.81 6.75
CA LEU A 26 4.79 -2.70 6.32
C LEU A 26 3.60 -1.93 5.75
N ALA A 27 3.39 -0.70 6.20
CA ALA A 27 2.35 0.20 5.71
C ALA A 27 2.84 1.11 4.57
N HIS A 28 3.97 0.78 3.92
CA HIS A 28 4.46 1.55 2.79
C HIS A 28 3.37 1.66 1.70
N PRO A 29 3.19 2.82 1.04
CA PRO A 29 2.13 3.02 0.06
C PRO A 29 2.11 1.94 -1.04
N GLU A 30 3.27 1.49 -1.52
CA GLU A 30 3.35 0.41 -2.51
C GLU A 30 2.76 -0.92 -1.99
N HIS A 31 3.04 -1.30 -0.73
CA HIS A 31 2.49 -2.52 -0.12
C HIS A 31 0.98 -2.40 0.09
N LEU A 32 0.50 -1.24 0.55
CA LEU A 32 -0.94 -1.00 0.71
C LEU A 32 -1.65 -1.06 -0.63
N LEU A 33 -1.10 -0.45 -1.68
CA LEU A 33 -1.69 -0.52 -3.02
C LEU A 33 -1.78 -1.95 -3.55
N LEU A 34 -0.73 -2.76 -3.36
CA LEU A 34 -0.77 -4.19 -3.72
C LEU A 34 -1.85 -4.95 -2.94
N THR A 35 -1.99 -4.67 -1.64
CA THR A 35 -3.03 -5.25 -0.80
C THR A 35 -4.43 -4.85 -1.30
N MET A 36 -4.61 -3.57 -1.66
CA MET A 36 -5.87 -3.04 -2.15
C MET A 36 -6.28 -3.63 -3.51
N LEU A 37 -5.33 -4.01 -4.37
CA LEU A 37 -5.64 -4.71 -5.63
C LEU A 37 -6.27 -6.09 -5.39
N HIS A 38 -5.92 -6.75 -4.28
CA HIS A 38 -6.46 -8.06 -3.90
C HIS A 38 -7.61 -7.98 -2.88
N ASP A 39 -8.09 -6.78 -2.52
CA ASP A 39 -9.22 -6.61 -1.62
C ASP A 39 -10.51 -7.13 -2.27
N SER A 40 -11.41 -7.74 -1.53
CA SER A 40 -12.69 -8.22 -2.09
C SER A 40 -13.64 -7.09 -2.49
N ARG A 41 -13.43 -5.89 -1.96
CA ARG A 41 -14.29 -4.72 -2.19
C ARG A 41 -13.85 -4.01 -3.47
N LYS A 42 -14.69 -4.08 -4.51
CA LYS A 42 -14.41 -3.50 -5.84
C LYS A 42 -14.00 -2.02 -5.83
N HIS A 43 -14.64 -1.19 -5.01
CA HIS A 43 -14.31 0.24 -4.92
C HIS A 43 -12.87 0.50 -4.42
N ILE A 44 -12.28 -0.42 -3.65
CA ILE A 44 -10.91 -0.32 -3.14
C ILE A 44 -9.89 -0.77 -4.18
N GLN A 45 -10.20 -1.84 -4.92
CA GLN A 45 -9.42 -2.24 -6.09
C GLN A 45 -9.36 -1.10 -7.11
N GLU A 46 -10.49 -0.47 -7.42
CA GLU A 46 -10.56 0.68 -8.32
C GLU A 46 -9.72 1.87 -7.81
N LEU A 47 -9.77 2.14 -6.51
CA LEU A 47 -8.96 3.19 -5.88
C LEU A 47 -7.46 2.90 -6.00
N ALA A 48 -7.05 1.64 -5.84
CA ALA A 48 -5.67 1.20 -6.01
C ALA A 48 -5.20 1.41 -7.46
N VAL A 49 -6.02 0.98 -8.43
CA VAL A 49 -5.68 1.13 -9.85
C VAL A 49 -5.54 2.58 -10.25
N ARG A 50 -6.46 3.45 -9.81
CA ARG A 50 -6.35 4.90 -10.04
C ARG A 50 -5.09 5.49 -9.41
N SER A 51 -4.77 5.10 -8.18
CA SER A 51 -3.57 5.57 -7.47
C SER A 51 -2.28 5.16 -8.17
N ILE A 52 -2.19 3.91 -8.62
CA ILE A 52 -1.04 3.38 -9.37
C ILE A 52 -0.90 4.09 -10.72
N HIS A 53 -2.01 4.30 -11.44
CA HIS A 53 -1.99 5.02 -12.72
C HIS A 53 -1.47 6.45 -12.56
N VAL A 54 -1.90 7.17 -11.51
CA VAL A 54 -1.37 8.50 -11.17
C VAL A 54 0.12 8.43 -10.82
N ALA A 55 0.56 7.43 -10.07
CA ALA A 55 1.95 7.26 -9.68
C ALA A 55 2.86 6.99 -10.90
N ARG A 56 2.42 6.17 -11.86
CA ARG A 56 3.09 5.94 -13.15
C ARG A 56 3.32 7.24 -13.91
N TYR A 57 2.29 8.06 -14.02
CA TYR A 57 2.35 9.35 -14.72
C TYR A 57 3.28 10.36 -14.02
N LYS A 58 3.36 10.32 -12.69
CA LYS A 58 4.31 11.17 -11.93
C LYS A 58 5.76 10.74 -12.14
N LYS A 59 6.02 9.43 -12.20
CA LYS A 59 7.37 8.87 -12.45
C LYS A 59 7.91 9.29 -13.82
N THR A 60 7.09 9.32 -14.85
CA THR A 60 7.52 9.71 -16.20
C THR A 60 7.87 11.19 -16.35
N LYS A 61 7.54 12.04 -15.36
CA LYS A 61 7.81 13.48 -15.41
C LYS A 61 8.99 13.95 -14.55
N ASN A 62 9.29 13.30 -13.42
CA ASN A 62 10.01 13.96 -12.32
C ASN A 62 11.06 13.12 -11.55
N SER A 63 11.73 12.10 -12.11
CA SER A 63 12.80 11.44 -11.33
C SER A 63 13.99 10.92 -12.12
N ASP A 64 15.18 11.11 -11.54
CA ASP A 64 16.45 10.47 -11.89
C ASP A 64 16.44 8.93 -11.62
N GLY A 65 15.26 8.29 -11.61
CA GLY A 65 15.07 6.87 -11.33
C GLY A 65 15.14 6.46 -9.85
N LEU A 66 15.56 7.35 -8.94
CA LEU A 66 15.68 7.06 -7.50
C LEU A 66 14.32 6.99 -6.79
N ARG A 67 14.09 5.90 -6.05
CA ARG A 67 12.93 5.71 -5.15
C ARG A 67 13.40 5.86 -3.70
N PHE A 68 12.85 6.83 -2.98
CA PHE A 68 13.15 7.00 -1.56
C PHE A 68 12.09 6.28 -0.72
N SER A 69 12.51 5.27 0.04
CA SER A 69 11.66 4.66 1.06
C SER A 69 11.62 5.56 2.29
N LYS A 70 10.50 6.28 2.46
CA LYS A 70 10.22 7.04 3.68
C LYS A 70 9.23 6.25 4.52
N LEU A 71 9.51 6.10 5.82
CA LEU A 71 8.56 5.49 6.73
C LEU A 71 7.28 6.33 6.80
N PRO A 72 6.11 5.74 6.50
CA PRO A 72 4.86 6.46 6.62
C PRO A 72 4.52 6.66 8.09
N LYS A 73 3.86 7.78 8.38
CA LYS A 73 3.27 8.01 9.69
C LYS A 73 1.99 7.19 9.80
N LEU A 74 1.94 6.27 10.76
CA LEU A 74 0.77 5.43 11.00
C LEU A 74 -0.35 6.23 11.69
N ASN A 75 -1.57 6.03 11.21
CA ASN A 75 -2.80 6.49 11.84
C ASN A 75 -3.32 5.40 12.80
N PHE A 76 -3.06 5.57 14.10
CA PHE A 76 -3.51 4.61 15.12
C PHE A 76 -5.02 4.64 15.38
N GLU A 77 -5.74 5.64 14.85
CA GLU A 77 -7.20 5.74 14.95
C GLU A 77 -7.91 5.15 13.73
N ALA A 78 -7.16 4.69 12.72
CA ALA A 78 -7.70 4.09 11.51
C ALA A 78 -8.66 2.94 11.84
N ALA A 79 -9.83 2.96 11.21
CA ALA A 79 -10.81 1.88 11.28
C ALA A 79 -10.53 0.80 10.22
N ASP A 80 -10.01 1.22 9.08
CA ASP A 80 -9.63 0.37 7.95
C ASP A 80 -8.14 0.52 7.65
N TYR A 81 -7.52 -0.49 7.03
CA TYR A 81 -6.12 -0.43 6.61
C TYR A 81 -5.91 0.61 5.50
N ILE A 82 -6.96 0.97 4.76
CA ILE A 82 -6.89 2.03 3.75
C ILE A 82 -6.57 3.38 4.40
N ASP A 83 -7.04 3.62 5.63
CA ASP A 83 -6.78 4.87 6.36
C ASP A 83 -5.53 4.79 7.25
N LEU A 84 -4.75 3.71 7.11
CA LEU A 84 -3.59 3.42 7.96
C LEU A 84 -2.48 4.46 7.82
N ILE A 85 -2.39 5.11 6.67
CA ILE A 85 -1.40 6.13 6.38
C ILE A 85 -2.06 7.40 5.87
N GLU A 86 -1.39 8.52 6.09
CA GLU A 86 -1.81 9.79 5.52
C GLU A 86 -1.32 9.90 4.07
N TRP A 87 -2.15 9.45 3.12
CA TRP A 87 -1.81 9.37 1.69
C TRP A 87 -1.33 10.70 1.09
N CYS A 88 -1.90 11.82 1.50
CA CYS A 88 -1.51 13.15 1.02
C CYS A 88 -0.07 13.53 1.39
N ASN A 89 0.44 13.02 2.51
CA ASN A 89 1.78 13.29 3.01
C ASN A 89 2.80 12.21 2.59
N CYS A 90 2.36 11.15 1.91
CA CYS A 90 3.21 10.08 1.45
C CYS A 90 3.57 10.25 -0.03
N VAL A 91 4.82 9.96 -0.37
CA VAL A 91 5.22 9.84 -1.78
C VAL A 91 4.73 8.49 -2.29
N VAL A 92 3.71 8.53 -3.15
CA VAL A 92 3.16 7.32 -3.77
C VAL A 92 3.87 7.07 -5.09
N THR A 93 4.60 5.96 -5.15
CA THR A 93 5.26 5.42 -6.34
C THR A 93 4.52 4.19 -6.85
N GLU A 94 4.75 3.87 -8.13
CA GLU A 94 4.22 2.63 -8.70
C GLU A 94 4.88 1.42 -8.05
N PRO A 95 4.11 0.45 -7.51
CA PRO A 95 4.66 -0.82 -7.01
C PRO A 95 5.57 -1.50 -8.05
N LEU A 96 6.75 -1.95 -7.65
CA LEU A 96 7.66 -2.67 -8.57
C LEU A 96 6.99 -3.86 -9.26
N LEU A 97 6.13 -4.53 -8.51
CA LEU A 97 5.36 -5.69 -8.96
C LEU A 97 4.31 -5.38 -10.03
N THR A 98 3.99 -4.11 -10.29
CA THR A 98 3.03 -3.74 -11.36
C THR A 98 3.72 -3.20 -12.61
N VAL A 99 5.03 -2.94 -12.58
CA VAL A 99 5.76 -2.25 -13.67
C VAL A 99 5.63 -2.93 -15.04
N HIS A 100 5.52 -4.26 -15.06
CA HIS A 100 5.42 -5.05 -16.30
C HIS A 100 4.00 -5.09 -16.89
N ILE A 101 3.00 -4.62 -16.14
CA ILE A 101 1.59 -4.62 -16.57
C ILE A 101 1.27 -3.29 -17.24
N ASN A 102 0.85 -3.30 -18.49
CA ASN A 102 0.51 -2.06 -19.18
C ASN A 102 -0.76 -1.40 -18.61
N ASP A 103 -0.97 -0.10 -18.87
CA ASP A 103 -2.12 0.65 -18.34
C ASP A 103 -3.49 0.17 -18.84
N LYS A 104 -3.55 -0.42 -20.04
CA LYS A 104 -4.81 -0.89 -20.63
C LYS A 104 -5.27 -2.15 -19.91
N ASP A 105 -4.40 -3.15 -19.82
CA ASP A 105 -4.64 -4.43 -19.17
C ASP A 105 -4.95 -4.17 -17.68
N PHE A 106 -4.18 -3.29 -17.04
CA PHE A 106 -4.40 -2.95 -15.64
C PHE A 106 -5.78 -2.31 -15.36
N LYS A 107 -6.32 -1.53 -16.32
CA LYS A 107 -7.69 -0.99 -16.23
C LYS A 107 -8.76 -2.04 -16.55
N GLU A 108 -8.47 -3.00 -17.43
CA GLU A 108 -9.38 -4.10 -17.75
C GLU A 108 -9.53 -5.07 -16.58
N MET A 109 -8.45 -5.34 -15.83
CA MET A 109 -8.46 -6.14 -14.60
C MET A 109 -9.46 -5.63 -13.54
N CYS A 110 -9.73 -4.33 -13.48
CA CYS A 110 -10.76 -3.76 -12.59
C CYS A 110 -12.21 -3.98 -13.06
N LYS A 111 -12.42 -4.24 -14.35
CA LYS A 111 -13.76 -4.44 -14.90
C LYS A 111 -14.30 -5.82 -14.59
N GLU A 112 -13.41 -6.80 -14.49
CA GLU A 112 -13.73 -8.16 -14.10
C GLU A 112 -14.41 -8.22 -12.71
N GLU A 113 -15.18 -9.29 -12.47
CA GLU A 113 -15.83 -9.50 -11.17
C GLU A 113 -14.81 -9.84 -10.08
N GLN A 114 -13.71 -10.48 -10.48
CA GLN A 114 -12.59 -10.83 -9.62
C GLN A 114 -11.31 -10.27 -10.21
N PHE A 115 -10.52 -9.57 -9.41
CA PHE A 115 -9.21 -9.11 -9.86
C PHE A 115 -8.34 -10.34 -10.14
N PRO A 116 -7.76 -10.47 -11.34
CA PRO A 116 -6.99 -11.65 -11.68
C PRO A 116 -5.78 -11.77 -10.75
N VAL A 117 -5.50 -13.00 -10.35
CA VAL A 117 -4.37 -13.30 -9.46
C VAL A 117 -3.09 -12.90 -10.17
N LEU A 118 -2.39 -11.89 -9.63
CA LEU A 118 -1.04 -11.57 -10.05
C LEU A 118 -0.13 -12.71 -9.61
N THR A 119 0.30 -13.54 -10.56
CA THR A 119 1.30 -14.57 -10.32
C THR A 119 2.67 -13.89 -10.28
N PHE A 120 3.30 -13.86 -9.11
CA PHE A 120 4.68 -13.41 -8.96
C PHE A 120 5.63 -14.60 -9.05
N GLU A 121 6.82 -14.39 -9.62
CA GLU A 121 7.88 -15.39 -9.55
C GLU A 121 8.21 -15.70 -8.08
N GLU A 122 8.27 -16.99 -7.74
CA GLU A 122 8.70 -17.43 -6.43
C GLU A 122 10.21 -17.21 -6.31
N PHE A 123 10.61 -16.12 -5.67
CA PHE A 123 12.00 -15.91 -5.31
C PHE A 123 12.34 -16.75 -4.07
N PRO A 124 13.49 -17.43 -4.03
CA PRO A 124 13.90 -18.19 -2.86
C PRO A 124 14.06 -17.22 -1.66
N CYS A 125 13.18 -17.37 -0.67
CA CYS A 125 13.31 -16.67 0.61
C CYS A 125 14.33 -17.43 1.46
N HIS A 126 15.39 -16.74 1.91
CA HIS A 126 16.25 -17.29 2.96
C HIS A 126 15.43 -17.37 4.26
N THR A 127 15.01 -18.58 4.62
CA THR A 127 14.52 -18.93 5.97
C THR A 127 15.63 -18.78 7.00
#